data_AF-A0A6P3J1S8-F1
#
_entry.id   AF-A0A6P3J1S8-F1
#
_cell.length_a   1.000
_cell.length_b   1.000
_cell.length_c   1.000
_cell.angle_alpha   90.00
_cell.angle_beta   90.00
_cell.angle_gamma   90.00
#
_symmetry.space_group_name_H-M   'P 1'
#
loop_
_entity.id
_entity.type
_entity.pdbx_description
1 polymer ?
#
loop_
_entity_poly.entity_id
_entity_poly.type
_entity_poly.pdbx_seq_one_letter_code
_entity_poly.pdbx_strand_id
1 'polypeptide(L)'
;MGYPGQRPVIPPQSHRDDRETLVSEHKHKGKTCRQSAAVFNVVNSIIGSGIIGLPYSMKQAGFPLGILLLFWVSYVTDFSLILLIKGAALSGTDTYQSLVNRTFGFPGYLLLSVLQFLYPFIAMISYNIITGDTLSKVFQRIPGVDPENLLIGRHLIIVLSTVVFTLPLSLYRDIAKLGKISLISTVLTTLILGIVVARVVSLGPHIPKTEDAWIFAKPNAVQAVGVMSFAFICHHNCFLVYGSLEEPTVAKWSHIIHVSTLISVFISILFATCGYLTFTGYTQGDLFENYCRNDDLVTFGRFCYGVTVILTYPIECFVTREVIANVFFGGNLSSVCHIIITVVIITVATLVSLLIDCLGIVLELNGVLCAAPLIFIIPSACYLKLSEEPRTHSDKIMSCVMLPIGAVVMAVGFVMAVTSPQDCSHGQEMFYCSPDNFSLTNISISHFQLTTQLSILNVSIFQ
;
A
#
# COMPACT_ATOMS: atom_id res chain seq x y z
N MET A 1 -60.32 37.59 -4.66
CA MET A 1 -59.14 38.37 -4.20
C MET A 1 -57.95 37.43 -4.14
N GLY A 2 -57.15 37.41 -5.22
CA GLY A 2 -55.93 36.63 -5.30
C GLY A 2 -54.74 37.48 -4.87
N TYR A 3 -53.93 36.96 -3.96
CA TYR A 3 -52.65 37.57 -3.57
C TYR A 3 -51.54 37.08 -4.53
N PRO A 4 -50.83 37.97 -5.25
CA PRO A 4 -49.71 37.59 -6.08
C PRO A 4 -48.38 37.56 -5.30
N GLY A 5 -47.66 36.46 -5.48
CA GLY A 5 -46.20 36.35 -5.68
C GLY A 5 -45.21 37.11 -4.78
N GLN A 6 -44.44 36.34 -4.01
CA GLN A 6 -43.02 36.63 -3.76
C GLN A 6 -42.19 35.36 -3.99
N ARG A 7 -41.36 35.35 -5.04
CA ARG A 7 -40.27 34.38 -5.20
C ARG A 7 -39.15 34.78 -4.23
N PRO A 8 -38.51 33.84 -3.53
CA PRO A 8 -37.34 34.18 -2.74
C PRO A 8 -36.19 34.61 -3.67
N VAL A 9 -35.69 35.82 -3.43
CA VAL A 9 -34.49 36.37 -4.07
C VAL A 9 -33.30 35.59 -3.52
N ILE A 10 -32.61 34.84 -4.37
CA ILE A 10 -31.33 34.20 -4.04
C ILE A 10 -30.25 35.30 -4.17
N PRO A 11 -29.58 35.72 -3.08
CA PRO A 11 -28.49 36.67 -3.19
C PRO A 11 -27.26 36.01 -3.82
N PRO A 12 -26.41 36.78 -4.53
CA PRO A 12 -25.26 36.24 -5.27
C PRO A 12 -24.23 35.59 -4.33
N GLN A 13 -23.70 34.44 -4.76
CA GLN A 13 -22.61 33.73 -4.10
C GLN A 13 -21.33 34.58 -4.10
N SER A 14 -21.03 35.21 -2.98
CA SER A 14 -19.67 35.63 -2.66
C SER A 14 -19.35 35.22 -1.22
N HIS A 15 -18.24 34.48 -1.07
CA HIS A 15 -17.55 34.20 0.19
C HIS A 15 -18.45 33.90 1.40
N ARG A 16 -19.10 32.73 1.41
CA ARG A 16 -19.55 32.13 2.66
C ARG A 16 -18.49 31.18 3.19
N ASP A 17 -18.03 31.53 4.37
CA ASP A 17 -17.10 30.86 5.27
C ASP A 17 -17.35 29.34 5.31
N ASP A 18 -16.37 28.54 4.86
CA ASP A 18 -16.37 27.06 4.87
C ASP A 18 -16.40 26.46 6.30
N ARG A 19 -16.56 27.29 7.34
CA ARG A 19 -16.46 26.91 8.75
C ARG A 19 -17.71 26.25 9.33
N GLU A 20 -18.90 26.47 8.77
CA GLU A 20 -20.15 26.11 9.46
C GLU A 20 -20.80 24.79 9.04
N THR A 21 -20.33 24.10 8.00
CA THR A 21 -21.02 22.89 7.48
C THR A 21 -20.47 21.56 7.97
N LEU A 22 -19.38 21.53 8.75
CA LEU A 22 -18.68 20.27 9.11
C LEU A 22 -18.64 19.93 10.60
N VAL A 23 -19.21 20.76 11.49
CA VAL A 23 -19.16 20.50 12.93
C VAL A 23 -20.57 20.38 13.48
N SER A 24 -21.15 19.19 13.35
CA SER A 24 -22.15 18.77 14.32
C SER A 24 -21.45 18.64 15.68
N GLU A 25 -22.09 19.18 16.70
CA GLU A 25 -21.59 19.46 18.04
C GLU A 25 -21.28 18.17 18.85
N HIS A 26 -20.26 17.41 18.44
CA HIS A 26 -19.70 16.31 19.22
C HIS A 26 -18.42 16.77 19.93
N LYS A 27 -18.61 17.22 21.18
CA LYS A 27 -17.62 17.36 22.27
C LYS A 27 -16.14 17.28 21.85
N HIS A 28 -15.51 18.46 21.74
CA HIS A 28 -14.07 18.61 21.89
C HIS A 28 -13.60 18.06 23.25
N LYS A 29 -13.08 16.83 23.24
CA LYS A 29 -12.17 16.34 24.26
C LYS A 29 -10.81 15.99 23.63
N GLY A 30 -10.01 17.03 23.43
CA GLY A 30 -8.67 17.07 24.01
C GLY A 30 -7.53 16.29 23.37
N LYS A 31 -7.43 16.19 22.03
CA LYS A 31 -6.16 16.02 21.30
C LYS A 31 -6.27 16.66 19.90
N THR A 32 -5.73 17.86 19.71
CA THR A 32 -5.66 18.53 18.40
C THR A 32 -4.35 18.17 17.69
N CYS A 33 -4.43 17.62 16.46
CA CYS A 33 -3.29 17.26 15.64
C CYS A 33 -2.79 18.48 14.86
N ARG A 34 -1.52 18.87 15.05
CA ARG A 34 -0.88 19.94 14.28
C ARG A 34 -0.72 19.49 12.82
N GLN A 35 -0.72 20.43 11.87
CA GLN A 35 -0.57 20.12 10.44
C GLN A 35 0.65 19.24 10.12
N SER A 36 1.80 19.48 10.76
CA SER A 36 3.00 18.67 10.57
C SER A 36 2.83 17.22 11.04
N ALA A 37 2.09 16.99 12.12
CA ALA A 37 1.77 15.65 12.60
C ALA A 37 0.77 14.95 11.66
N ALA A 38 -0.17 15.69 11.07
CA ALA A 38 -1.07 15.15 10.06
C ALA A 38 -0.32 14.74 8.78
N VAL A 39 0.61 15.57 8.29
CA VAL A 39 1.51 15.22 7.17
C VAL A 39 2.25 13.93 7.48
N PHE A 40 2.86 13.84 8.66
CA PHE A 40 3.59 12.65 9.08
C PHE A 40 2.71 11.40 9.12
N ASN A 41 1.48 11.51 9.62
CA ASN A 41 0.55 10.38 9.66
C ASN A 41 0.14 9.92 8.26
N VAL A 42 -0.12 10.85 7.32
CA VAL A 42 -0.44 10.50 5.93
C VAL A 42 0.76 9.85 5.24
N VAL A 43 1.97 10.42 5.41
CA VAL A 43 3.21 9.84 4.88
C VAL A 43 3.43 8.42 5.41
N ASN A 44 3.25 8.19 6.71
CA ASN A 44 3.37 6.87 7.29
C ASN A 44 2.31 5.89 6.81
N SER A 45 1.10 6.37 6.55
CA SER A 45 0.03 5.54 5.98
C SER A 45 0.33 5.11 4.56
N ILE A 46 0.95 5.97 3.74
CA ILE A 46 1.34 5.64 2.36
C ILE A 46 2.59 4.76 2.33
N ILE A 47 3.65 5.16 3.04
CA ILE A 47 4.92 4.43 3.00
C ILE A 47 4.74 3.03 3.60
N GLY A 48 4.15 2.96 4.79
CA GLY A 48 3.76 1.75 5.50
C GLY A 48 4.61 0.51 5.21
N SER A 49 3.95 -0.63 5.08
CA SER A 49 4.56 -1.86 4.57
C SER A 49 4.43 -1.98 3.04
N GLY A 50 3.57 -1.17 2.41
CA GLY A 50 3.24 -1.26 0.98
C GLY A 50 4.40 -0.92 0.06
N ILE A 51 5.38 -0.15 0.55
CA ILE A 51 6.59 0.21 -0.20
C ILE A 51 7.40 -1.01 -0.67
N ILE A 52 7.32 -2.16 0.04
CA ILE A 52 8.09 -3.35 -0.28
C ILE A 52 7.72 -3.97 -1.64
N GLY A 53 6.47 -3.78 -2.06
CA GLY A 53 5.96 -4.30 -3.33
C GLY A 53 6.29 -3.40 -4.53
N LEU A 54 6.81 -2.18 -4.31
CA LEU A 54 7.06 -1.25 -5.40
C LEU A 54 8.19 -1.70 -6.35
N PRO A 55 9.34 -2.22 -5.90
CA PRO A 55 10.33 -2.82 -6.80
C PRO A 55 9.72 -3.91 -7.69
N TYR A 56 8.87 -4.75 -7.11
CA TYR A 56 8.14 -5.79 -7.83
C TYR A 56 7.18 -5.21 -8.88
N SER A 57 6.49 -4.12 -8.57
CA SER A 57 5.65 -3.42 -9.55
C SER A 57 6.46 -2.89 -10.74
N MET A 58 7.72 -2.48 -10.54
CA MET A 58 8.62 -2.09 -11.65
C MET A 58 8.95 -3.27 -12.56
N LYS A 59 9.21 -4.45 -11.96
CA LYS A 59 9.39 -5.69 -12.72
C LYS A 59 8.16 -6.05 -13.55
N GLN A 60 6.96 -5.86 -12.99
CA GLN A 60 5.70 -6.20 -13.68
C GLN A 60 5.33 -5.22 -14.80
N ALA A 61 5.60 -3.92 -14.61
CA ALA A 61 5.30 -2.92 -15.62
C ALA A 61 6.37 -2.81 -16.71
N GLY A 62 7.62 -3.19 -16.43
CA GLY A 62 8.79 -2.67 -17.16
C GLY A 62 9.28 -1.39 -16.49
N PHE A 63 10.59 -1.20 -16.40
CA PHE A 63 11.17 -0.19 -15.50
C PHE A 63 10.76 1.26 -15.86
N PRO A 64 10.91 1.74 -17.12
CA PRO A 64 10.48 3.09 -17.49
C PRO A 64 8.99 3.31 -17.32
N LEU A 65 8.13 2.39 -17.79
CA LEU A 65 6.68 2.51 -17.62
C LEU A 65 6.28 2.45 -16.15
N GLY A 66 6.94 1.62 -15.34
CA GLY A 66 6.69 1.52 -13.90
C GLY A 66 6.92 2.83 -13.17
N ILE A 67 7.98 3.58 -13.50
CA ILE A 67 8.23 4.91 -12.93
C ILE A 67 7.12 5.90 -13.34
N LEU A 68 6.72 5.89 -14.62
CA LEU A 68 5.64 6.75 -15.10
C LEU A 68 4.30 6.42 -14.43
N LEU A 69 3.99 5.13 -14.26
CA LEU A 69 2.79 4.66 -13.59
C LEU A 69 2.81 5.02 -12.10
N LEU A 70 3.95 4.99 -11.42
CA LEU A 70 4.07 5.37 -10.02
C LEU A 70 3.77 6.88 -9.81
N PHE A 71 4.29 7.74 -10.70
CA PHE A 71 3.92 9.16 -10.72
C PHE A 71 2.42 9.36 -11.02
N TRP A 72 1.87 8.57 -11.94
CA TRP A 72 0.45 8.65 -12.28
C TRP A 72 -0.46 8.21 -11.12
N VAL A 73 -0.19 7.05 -10.50
CA VAL A 73 -0.98 6.55 -9.35
C VAL A 73 -0.90 7.52 -8.18
N SER A 74 0.27 8.10 -7.91
CA SER A 74 0.42 9.08 -6.83
C SER A 74 -0.31 10.39 -7.10
N TYR A 75 -0.26 10.90 -8.34
CA TYR A 75 -1.08 12.04 -8.74
C TYR A 75 -2.58 11.78 -8.56
N VAL A 76 -3.03 10.60 -8.95
CA VAL A 76 -4.44 10.22 -8.79
C VAL A 76 -4.81 10.06 -7.32
N THR A 77 -3.92 9.51 -6.49
CA THR A 77 -4.11 9.39 -5.04
C THR A 77 -4.25 10.76 -4.39
N ASP A 78 -3.36 11.70 -4.70
CA ASP A 78 -3.41 13.08 -4.23
C ASP A 78 -4.75 13.74 -4.56
N PHE A 79 -5.13 13.68 -5.83
CA PHE A 79 -6.36 14.28 -6.32
C PHE A 79 -7.61 13.66 -5.66
N SER A 80 -7.68 12.34 -5.58
CA SER A 80 -8.83 11.62 -5.01
C SER A 80 -9.01 11.83 -3.50
N LEU A 81 -7.94 11.98 -2.73
CA LEU A 81 -8.01 12.31 -1.31
C LEU A 81 -8.59 13.71 -1.06
N ILE A 82 -8.25 14.66 -1.92
CA ILE A 82 -8.82 16.02 -1.88
C ILE A 82 -10.30 15.96 -2.29
N LEU A 83 -10.61 15.16 -3.30
CA LEU A 83 -11.96 14.99 -3.83
C LEU A 83 -12.93 14.41 -2.80
N LEU A 84 -12.47 13.47 -1.97
CA LEU A 84 -13.29 12.91 -0.87
C LEU A 84 -13.71 13.97 0.14
N ILE A 85 -12.78 14.80 0.60
CA ILE A 85 -13.08 15.85 1.59
C ILE A 85 -13.91 16.98 0.94
N LYS A 86 -13.66 17.31 -0.33
CA LYS A 86 -14.57 18.21 -1.09
C LYS A 86 -15.99 17.64 -1.17
N GLY A 87 -16.13 16.36 -1.50
CA GLY A 87 -17.43 15.67 -1.55
C GLY A 87 -18.13 15.62 -0.18
N ALA A 88 -17.36 15.41 0.89
CA ALA A 88 -17.86 15.47 2.26
C ALA A 88 -18.42 16.86 2.61
N ALA A 89 -17.69 17.92 2.27
CA ALA A 89 -18.14 19.30 2.44
C ALA A 89 -19.42 19.61 1.64
N LEU A 90 -19.49 19.18 0.37
CA LEU A 90 -20.67 19.35 -0.49
C LEU A 90 -21.91 18.60 0.03
N SER A 91 -21.71 17.45 0.68
CA SER A 91 -22.80 16.61 1.20
C SER A 91 -23.15 16.88 2.67
N GLY A 92 -22.37 17.72 3.37
CA GLY A 92 -22.50 17.95 4.80
C GLY A 92 -22.29 16.68 5.64
N THR A 93 -21.31 15.85 5.26
CA THR A 93 -20.98 14.59 5.96
C THR A 93 -19.57 14.60 6.52
N ASP A 94 -19.33 13.76 7.53
CA ASP A 94 -18.11 13.72 8.34
C ASP A 94 -17.41 12.35 8.32
N THR A 95 -18.00 11.35 7.64
CA THR A 95 -17.39 10.03 7.43
C THR A 95 -17.50 9.58 5.98
N TYR A 96 -16.58 8.72 5.55
CA TYR A 96 -16.59 8.18 4.20
C TYR A 96 -17.88 7.38 3.93
N GLN A 97 -18.31 6.56 4.90
CA GLN A 97 -19.53 5.78 4.80
C GLN A 97 -20.78 6.67 4.66
N SER A 98 -20.86 7.76 5.43
CA SER A 98 -21.95 8.74 5.31
C SER A 98 -21.95 9.45 3.96
N LEU A 99 -20.79 9.84 3.44
CA LEU A 99 -20.64 10.46 2.12
C LEU A 99 -21.22 9.56 1.02
N VAL A 100 -20.81 8.30 0.99
CA VAL A 100 -21.28 7.35 -0.03
C VAL A 100 -22.76 7.03 0.16
N ASN A 101 -23.25 6.89 1.40
CA ASN A 101 -24.67 6.67 1.66
C ASN A 101 -25.53 7.85 1.18
N ARG A 102 -25.09 9.09 1.42
CA ARG A 102 -25.78 10.29 0.90
C ARG A 102 -25.81 10.33 -0.62
N THR A 103 -24.77 9.80 -1.26
CA THR A 103 -24.62 9.89 -2.71
C THR A 103 -25.30 8.73 -3.45
N PHE A 104 -25.18 7.50 -2.96
CA PHE A 104 -25.62 6.27 -3.63
C PHE A 104 -26.61 5.42 -2.81
N GLY A 105 -27.01 5.90 -1.64
CA GLY A 105 -27.89 5.18 -0.73
C GLY A 105 -27.23 3.95 -0.10
N PHE A 106 -28.08 3.08 0.45
CA PHE A 106 -27.67 1.88 1.17
C PHE A 106 -26.81 0.90 0.34
N PRO A 107 -27.06 0.65 -0.97
CA PRO A 107 -26.20 -0.22 -1.76
C PRO A 107 -24.76 0.29 -1.86
N GLY A 108 -24.58 1.61 -2.03
CA GLY A 108 -23.27 2.24 -2.05
C GLY A 108 -22.59 2.17 -0.68
N TYR A 109 -23.33 2.42 0.40
CA TYR A 109 -22.85 2.27 1.77
C TYR A 109 -22.32 0.86 2.04
N LEU A 110 -23.06 -0.18 1.62
CA LEU A 110 -22.65 -1.57 1.81
C LEU A 110 -21.41 -1.90 0.97
N LEU A 111 -21.38 -1.49 -0.30
CA LEU A 111 -20.23 -1.70 -1.18
C LEU A 111 -18.96 -1.05 -0.60
N LEU A 112 -19.04 0.21 -0.18
CA LEU A 112 -17.91 0.90 0.45
C LEU A 112 -17.48 0.18 1.73
N SER A 113 -18.44 -0.22 2.58
CA SER A 113 -18.13 -0.91 3.84
C SER A 113 -17.42 -2.25 3.59
N VAL A 114 -17.83 -3.00 2.56
CA VAL A 114 -17.13 -4.23 2.17
C VAL A 114 -15.69 -3.93 1.71
N LEU A 115 -15.49 -2.90 0.90
CA LEU A 115 -14.15 -2.52 0.43
C LEU A 115 -13.25 -2.01 1.57
N GLN A 116 -13.79 -1.20 2.47
CA GLN A 116 -13.10 -0.70 3.67
C GLN A 116 -12.84 -1.79 4.71
N PHE A 117 -13.58 -2.90 4.66
CA PHE A 117 -13.28 -4.09 5.46
C PHE A 117 -12.21 -4.97 4.79
N LEU A 118 -12.38 -5.28 3.50
CA LEU A 118 -11.49 -6.19 2.77
C LEU A 118 -10.08 -5.62 2.61
N TYR A 119 -9.94 -4.33 2.31
CA TYR A 119 -8.62 -3.70 2.15
C TYR A 119 -7.69 -3.92 3.36
N PRO A 120 -8.03 -3.45 4.58
CA PRO A 120 -7.18 -3.59 5.74
C PRO A 120 -7.08 -5.05 6.19
N PHE A 121 -8.13 -5.86 5.98
CA PHE A 121 -8.11 -7.29 6.28
C PHE A 121 -7.06 -8.04 5.45
N ILE A 122 -6.99 -7.77 4.15
CA ILE A 122 -5.98 -8.37 3.27
C ILE A 122 -4.59 -7.80 3.56
N ALA A 123 -4.47 -6.51 3.92
CA ALA A 123 -3.20 -5.95 4.38
C ALA A 123 -2.65 -6.70 5.60
N MET A 124 -3.49 -7.02 6.59
CA MET A 124 -3.09 -7.85 7.74
C MET A 124 -2.60 -9.25 7.35
N ILE A 125 -3.20 -9.88 6.33
CA ILE A 125 -2.71 -11.15 5.78
C ILE A 125 -1.28 -10.97 5.23
N SER A 126 -1.05 -9.94 4.41
CA SER A 126 0.29 -9.61 3.90
C SER A 126 1.30 -9.38 5.02
N TYR A 127 0.88 -8.72 6.11
CA TYR A 127 1.75 -8.42 7.25
C TYR A 127 2.21 -9.68 7.98
N ASN A 128 1.31 -10.65 8.13
CA ASN A 128 1.66 -11.96 8.67
C ASN A 128 2.65 -12.69 7.75
N ILE A 129 2.40 -12.72 6.44
CA ILE A 129 3.30 -13.33 5.44
C ILE A 129 4.71 -12.71 5.55
N ILE A 130 4.80 -11.38 5.50
CA ILE A 130 6.05 -10.64 5.64
C ILE A 130 6.76 -10.97 6.96
N THR A 131 6.03 -10.99 8.07
CA THR A 131 6.59 -11.30 9.39
C THR A 131 7.18 -12.72 9.41
N GLY A 132 6.48 -13.68 8.80
CA GLY A 132 6.97 -15.04 8.64
C GLY A 132 8.22 -15.14 7.78
N ASP A 133 8.23 -14.48 6.62
CA ASP A 133 9.34 -14.53 5.65
C ASP A 133 10.60 -13.84 6.17
N THR A 134 10.45 -12.73 6.87
CA THR A 134 11.55 -11.93 7.39
C THR A 134 12.10 -12.46 8.71
N LEU A 135 11.25 -12.65 9.72
CA LEU A 135 11.72 -13.02 11.06
C LEU A 135 12.23 -14.46 11.11
N SER A 136 11.70 -15.38 10.30
CA SER A 136 12.28 -16.73 10.20
C SER A 136 13.76 -16.68 9.81
N LYS A 137 14.13 -15.87 8.82
CA LYS A 137 15.52 -15.68 8.38
C LYS A 137 16.37 -14.98 9.44
N VAL A 138 15.79 -14.06 10.22
CA VAL A 138 16.48 -13.44 11.37
C VAL A 138 16.85 -14.48 12.41
N PHE A 139 15.91 -15.36 12.78
CA PHE A 139 16.17 -16.41 13.77
C PHE A 139 17.12 -17.49 13.24
N GLN A 140 17.07 -17.83 11.94
CA GLN A 140 18.02 -18.75 11.30
C GLN A 140 19.46 -18.23 11.32
N ARG A 141 19.66 -16.91 11.43
CA ARG A 141 21.00 -16.31 11.49
C ARG A 141 21.65 -16.41 12.88
N ILE A 142 20.90 -16.80 13.91
CA ILE A 142 21.42 -16.95 15.28
C ILE A 142 22.39 -18.13 15.34
N PRO A 143 23.63 -17.96 15.87
CA PRO A 143 24.59 -19.06 15.97
C PRO A 143 24.03 -20.25 16.77
N GLY A 144 24.19 -21.47 16.23
CA GLY A 144 23.73 -22.71 16.86
C GLY A 144 22.29 -23.12 16.55
N VAL A 145 21.58 -22.34 15.73
CA VAL A 145 20.27 -22.71 15.20
C VAL A 145 20.43 -23.52 13.92
N ASP A 146 19.79 -24.68 13.85
CA ASP A 146 19.62 -25.44 12.61
C ASP A 146 18.58 -24.75 11.70
N PRO A 147 18.92 -24.38 10.45
CA PRO A 147 17.97 -23.82 9.49
C PRO A 147 16.75 -24.70 9.21
N GLU A 148 16.85 -26.02 9.41
CA GLU A 148 15.75 -26.97 9.22
C GLU A 148 14.85 -27.13 10.46
N ASN A 149 15.15 -26.41 11.55
CA ASN A 149 14.37 -26.51 12.78
C ASN A 149 12.93 -26.02 12.58
N LEU A 150 11.96 -26.91 12.80
CA LEU A 150 10.53 -26.60 12.77
C LEU A 150 10.13 -25.46 13.71
N LEU A 151 10.90 -25.23 14.79
CA LEU A 151 10.66 -24.13 15.74
C LEU A 151 10.94 -22.73 15.15
N ILE A 152 11.56 -22.66 13.98
CA ILE A 152 11.86 -21.41 13.27
C ILE A 152 11.20 -21.39 11.89
N GLY A 153 10.38 -22.41 11.62
CA GLY A 153 9.53 -22.47 10.44
C GLY A 153 8.61 -21.24 10.37
N ARG A 154 8.47 -20.71 9.15
CA ARG A 154 7.62 -19.56 8.83
C ARG A 154 6.27 -19.60 9.54
N HIS A 155 5.56 -20.72 9.46
CA HIS A 155 4.24 -20.88 10.06
C HIS A 155 4.23 -20.67 11.58
N LEU A 156 5.23 -21.20 12.30
CA LEU A 156 5.32 -21.02 13.74
C LEU A 156 5.67 -19.58 14.10
N ILE A 157 6.56 -18.94 13.35
CA ILE A 157 6.91 -17.52 13.55
C ILE A 157 5.69 -16.62 13.35
N ILE A 158 4.86 -16.90 12.34
CA ILE A 158 3.59 -16.19 12.14
C ILE A 158 2.70 -16.34 13.37
N VAL A 159 2.45 -17.57 13.83
CA VAL A 159 1.57 -17.83 14.98
C VAL A 159 2.13 -17.19 16.27
N LEU A 160 3.42 -17.37 16.53
CA LEU A 160 4.08 -16.86 17.73
C LEU A 160 4.08 -15.34 17.77
N SER A 161 4.49 -14.69 16.68
CA SER A 161 4.47 -13.22 16.58
C SER A 161 3.04 -12.67 16.71
N THR A 162 2.06 -13.36 16.13
CA THR A 162 0.64 -13.00 16.26
C THR A 162 0.19 -13.02 17.72
N VAL A 163 0.43 -14.13 18.43
CA VAL A 163 -0.07 -14.33 19.81
C VAL A 163 0.68 -13.43 20.81
N VAL A 164 1.99 -13.27 20.64
CA VAL A 164 2.84 -12.56 21.60
C VAL A 164 2.81 -11.04 21.41
N PHE A 165 2.74 -10.56 20.16
CA PHE A 165 2.84 -9.13 19.87
C PHE A 165 1.56 -8.57 19.24
N THR A 166 1.16 -9.11 18.09
CA THR A 166 0.10 -8.52 17.26
C THR A 166 -1.25 -8.48 17.98
N LEU A 167 -1.66 -9.57 18.61
CA LEU A 167 -2.93 -9.69 19.31
C LEU A 167 -3.00 -8.76 20.53
N PRO A 168 -2.03 -8.76 21.48
CA PRO A 168 -2.01 -7.81 22.58
C PRO A 168 -2.05 -6.35 22.12
N LEU A 169 -1.30 -6.00 21.07
CA LEU A 169 -1.27 -4.66 20.53
C LEU A 169 -2.62 -4.25 19.93
N SER A 170 -3.30 -5.16 19.21
CA SER A 170 -4.57 -4.90 18.54
C SER A 170 -5.78 -4.81 19.50
N LEU A 171 -5.64 -5.33 20.72
CA LEU A 171 -6.64 -5.22 21.78
C LEU A 171 -6.67 -3.82 22.42
N TYR A 172 -5.63 -3.00 22.26
CA TYR A 172 -5.64 -1.62 22.76
C TYR A 172 -6.75 -0.81 22.10
N ARG A 173 -7.46 -0.03 22.92
CA ARG A 173 -8.58 0.83 22.50
C ARG A 173 -8.16 2.26 22.14
N ASP A 174 -7.02 2.73 22.65
CA ASP A 174 -6.60 4.12 22.50
C ASP A 174 -5.56 4.28 21.38
N ILE A 175 -6.03 4.72 20.21
CA ILE A 175 -5.23 5.00 19.01
C ILE A 175 -4.16 6.08 19.29
N ALA A 176 -4.39 6.99 20.24
CA ALA A 176 -3.43 8.05 20.51
C ALA A 176 -2.13 7.52 21.14
N LYS A 177 -2.14 6.33 21.74
CA LYS A 177 -0.92 5.64 22.17
C LYS A 177 -0.15 5.05 20.99
N LEU A 178 -0.84 4.67 19.91
CA LEU A 178 -0.24 4.23 18.65
C LEU A 178 0.44 5.37 17.89
N GLY A 179 0.06 6.64 18.13
CA GLY A 179 0.75 7.80 17.53
C GLY A 179 2.25 7.86 17.87
N LYS A 180 2.66 7.42 19.08
CA LYS A 180 4.10 7.31 19.44
C LYS A 180 4.79 6.14 18.72
N ILE A 181 4.04 5.07 18.44
CA ILE A 181 4.50 3.90 17.70
C ILE A 181 4.74 4.26 16.23
N SER A 182 3.91 5.14 15.66
CA SER A 182 4.05 5.67 14.30
C SER A 182 5.44 6.32 14.07
N LEU A 183 5.97 7.05 15.05
CA LEU A 183 7.33 7.63 14.98
C LEU A 183 8.43 6.56 14.86
N ILE A 184 8.29 5.47 15.62
CA ILE A 184 9.25 4.35 15.58
C ILE A 184 9.22 3.70 14.19
N SER A 185 8.02 3.45 13.67
CA SER A 185 7.81 2.87 12.33
C SER A 185 8.54 3.65 11.24
N THR A 186 8.45 4.99 11.26
CA THR A 186 9.14 5.84 10.26
C THR A 186 10.66 5.76 10.35
N VAL A 187 11.21 5.72 11.57
CA VAL A 187 12.67 5.59 11.75
C VAL A 187 13.13 4.25 11.18
N LEU A 188 12.41 3.16 11.48
CA LEU A 188 12.71 1.84 10.94
C LEU A 188 12.60 1.80 9.41
N THR A 189 11.57 2.42 8.82
CA THR A 189 11.43 2.48 7.36
C THR A 189 12.55 3.31 6.70
N THR A 190 13.00 4.38 7.35
CA THR A 190 14.17 5.16 6.88
C THR A 190 15.45 4.33 6.91
N LEU A 191 15.65 3.51 7.96
CA LEU A 191 16.78 2.58 8.04
C LEU A 191 16.71 1.51 6.93
N ILE A 192 15.53 0.94 6.69
CA ILE A 192 15.30 -0.03 5.62
C ILE A 192 15.64 0.57 4.24
N LEU A 193 15.19 1.81 3.98
CA LEU A 193 15.56 2.54 2.77
C LEU A 193 17.08 2.71 2.65
N GLY A 194 17.76 3.09 3.72
CA GLY A 194 19.22 3.21 3.75
C GLY A 194 19.94 1.89 3.44
N ILE A 195 19.44 0.77 3.96
CA ILE A 195 19.98 -0.57 3.68
C ILE A 195 19.82 -0.92 2.19
N VAL A 196 18.64 -0.68 1.61
CA VAL A 196 18.37 -0.96 0.18
C VAL A 196 19.26 -0.09 -0.71
N VAL A 197 19.45 1.19 -0.37
CA VAL A 197 20.38 2.10 -1.07
C VAL A 197 21.84 1.63 -0.94
N ALA A 198 22.28 1.19 0.24
CA ALA A 198 23.62 0.65 0.42
C ALA A 198 23.83 -0.66 -0.38
N ARG A 199 22.78 -1.47 -0.50
CA ARG A 199 22.83 -2.75 -1.21
C ARG A 199 22.79 -2.61 -2.73
N VAL A 200 22.16 -1.58 -3.28
CA VAL A 200 22.25 -1.34 -4.73
C VAL A 200 23.70 -1.05 -5.16
N VAL A 201 24.50 -0.39 -4.31
CA VAL A 201 25.91 -0.10 -4.58
C VAL A 201 26.81 -1.30 -4.31
N SER A 202 26.61 -2.01 -3.20
CA SER A 202 27.51 -3.10 -2.78
C SER A 202 27.20 -4.45 -3.44
N LEU A 203 25.92 -4.81 -3.59
CA LEU A 203 25.48 -6.10 -4.12
C LEU A 203 25.03 -5.99 -5.59
N GLY A 204 24.43 -4.86 -5.99
CA GLY A 204 23.89 -4.66 -7.33
C GLY A 204 24.84 -4.93 -8.51
N PRO A 205 26.16 -4.63 -8.44
CA PRO A 205 27.12 -4.97 -9.50
C PRO A 205 27.41 -6.47 -9.63
N HIS A 206 27.21 -7.24 -8.56
CA HIS A 206 27.48 -8.67 -8.53
C HIS A 206 26.31 -9.47 -9.10
N ILE A 207 25.07 -8.96 -9.03
CA ILE A 207 23.91 -9.68 -9.54
C ILE A 207 23.80 -9.51 -11.06
N PRO A 208 23.76 -10.60 -11.84
CA PRO A 208 23.60 -10.51 -13.29
C PRO A 208 22.26 -9.84 -13.63
N LYS A 209 22.27 -8.95 -14.64
CA LYS A 209 21.04 -8.30 -15.10
C LYS A 209 20.27 -9.26 -16.02
N THR A 210 18.95 -9.28 -15.91
CA THR A 210 18.11 -10.01 -16.86
C THR A 210 18.10 -9.31 -18.22
N GLU A 211 17.90 -10.06 -19.31
CA GLU A 211 17.87 -9.48 -20.67
C GLU A 211 16.77 -8.43 -20.84
N ASP A 212 15.68 -8.58 -20.11
CA ASP A 212 14.51 -7.70 -20.10
C ASP A 212 14.59 -6.58 -19.05
N ALA A 213 15.75 -6.37 -18.40
CA ALA A 213 15.90 -5.44 -17.29
C ALA A 213 15.46 -4.00 -17.60
N TRP A 214 15.60 -3.55 -18.85
CA TRP A 214 15.32 -2.18 -19.28
C TRP A 214 14.17 -2.07 -20.27
N ILE A 215 13.35 -3.12 -20.39
CA ILE A 215 12.20 -3.10 -21.29
C ILE A 215 11.24 -1.98 -20.85
N PHE A 216 10.76 -1.20 -21.83
CA PHE A 216 9.91 -0.04 -21.55
C PHE A 216 8.61 -0.45 -20.86
N ALA A 217 7.90 -1.42 -21.43
CA ALA A 217 6.61 -1.90 -20.97
C ALA A 217 6.55 -3.43 -21.04
N LYS A 218 5.86 -4.03 -20.07
CA LYS A 218 5.49 -5.45 -20.06
C LYS A 218 3.96 -5.61 -20.00
N PRO A 219 3.43 -6.77 -20.41
CA PRO A 219 1.98 -7.02 -20.39
C PRO A 219 1.34 -6.83 -19.01
N ASN A 220 2.10 -7.08 -17.93
CA ASN A 220 1.62 -7.08 -16.55
C ASN A 220 1.53 -5.67 -15.92
N ALA A 221 1.59 -4.61 -16.73
CA ALA A 221 1.51 -3.23 -16.26
C ALA A 221 0.23 -2.93 -15.46
N VAL A 222 -0.90 -3.58 -15.77
CA VAL A 222 -2.15 -3.37 -15.00
C VAL A 222 -2.06 -3.96 -13.60
N GLN A 223 -1.44 -5.13 -13.43
CA GLN A 223 -1.16 -5.71 -12.11
C GLN A 223 -0.22 -4.81 -11.30
N ALA A 224 0.79 -4.22 -11.97
CA ALA A 224 1.68 -3.26 -11.34
C ALA A 224 0.93 -2.04 -10.80
N VAL A 225 -0.04 -1.49 -11.55
CA VAL A 225 -0.91 -0.41 -11.06
C VAL A 225 -1.69 -0.85 -9.82
N GLY A 226 -2.13 -2.11 -9.75
CA GLY A 226 -2.73 -2.69 -8.55
C GLY A 226 -1.78 -2.60 -7.34
N VAL A 227 -0.56 -3.12 -7.46
CA VAL A 227 0.44 -3.07 -6.37
C VAL A 227 0.78 -1.63 -5.97
N MET A 228 0.91 -0.72 -6.93
CA MET A 228 1.13 0.70 -6.65
C MET A 228 -0.08 1.33 -5.94
N SER A 229 -1.30 0.94 -6.30
CA SER A 229 -2.53 1.39 -5.65
C SER A 229 -2.60 0.87 -4.20
N PHE A 230 -2.20 -0.38 -3.97
CA PHE A 230 -2.04 -0.93 -2.62
C PHE A 230 -1.00 -0.17 -1.79
N ALA A 231 0.09 0.31 -2.41
CA ALA A 231 1.07 1.10 -1.70
C ALA A 231 0.56 2.52 -1.37
N PHE A 232 -0.20 3.16 -2.27
CA PHE A 232 -0.59 4.57 -2.12
C PHE A 232 -1.94 4.81 -1.43
N ILE A 233 -2.73 3.77 -1.20
CA ILE A 233 -4.04 3.89 -0.56
C ILE A 233 -3.93 4.35 0.90
N CYS A 234 -4.59 5.46 1.20
CA CYS A 234 -4.86 5.91 2.57
C CYS A 234 -6.30 6.44 2.72
N HIS A 235 -7.15 6.25 1.70
CA HIS A 235 -8.52 6.78 1.66
C HIS A 235 -9.43 6.23 2.76
N HIS A 236 -9.15 5.03 3.26
CA HIS A 236 -9.96 4.43 4.33
C HIS A 236 -9.79 5.15 5.68
N ASN A 237 -8.67 5.84 5.91
CA ASN A 237 -8.37 6.54 7.16
C ASN A 237 -8.38 8.08 7.01
N CYS A 238 -8.59 8.61 5.80
CA CYS A 238 -8.45 10.04 5.53
C CYS A 238 -9.40 10.92 6.36
N PHE A 239 -10.65 10.47 6.57
CA PHE A 239 -11.64 11.18 7.41
C PHE A 239 -11.22 11.22 8.89
N LEU A 240 -10.58 10.16 9.40
CA LEU A 240 -10.05 10.13 10.76
C LEU A 240 -8.91 11.14 10.93
N VAL A 241 -7.99 11.20 9.96
CA VAL A 241 -6.89 12.17 9.98
C VAL A 241 -7.42 13.59 9.85
N TYR A 242 -8.35 13.84 8.92
CA TYR A 242 -8.96 15.14 8.70
C TYR A 242 -9.71 15.64 9.96
N GLY A 243 -10.54 14.80 10.58
CA GLY A 243 -11.28 15.14 11.80
C GLY A 243 -10.39 15.34 13.03
N SER A 244 -9.14 14.88 13.01
CA SER A 244 -8.17 15.10 14.09
C SER A 244 -7.47 16.46 14.04
N LEU A 245 -7.64 17.22 12.95
CA LEU A 245 -7.00 18.52 12.75
C LEU A 245 -7.56 19.56 13.73
N GLU A 246 -6.68 20.45 14.21
CA GLU A 246 -7.07 21.57 15.08
C GLU A 246 -8.09 22.50 14.42
N GLU A 247 -7.90 22.75 13.12
CA GLU A 247 -8.77 23.58 12.30
C GLU A 247 -8.95 22.91 10.93
N PRO A 248 -9.93 21.99 10.79
CA PRO A 248 -10.14 21.25 9.55
C PRO A 248 -10.75 22.17 8.48
N THR A 249 -10.00 22.42 7.41
CA THR A 249 -10.50 23.11 6.20
C THR A 249 -10.03 22.38 4.96
N VAL A 250 -10.79 22.47 3.87
CA VAL A 250 -10.44 21.83 2.58
C VAL A 250 -9.09 22.33 2.07
N ALA A 251 -8.81 23.63 2.20
CA ALA A 251 -7.54 24.21 1.78
C ALA A 251 -6.34 23.66 2.57
N LYS A 252 -6.46 23.55 3.91
CA LYS A 252 -5.41 22.96 4.74
C LYS A 252 -5.22 21.48 4.46
N TRP A 253 -6.31 20.75 4.23
CA TRP A 253 -6.26 19.36 3.82
C TRP A 253 -5.52 19.19 2.49
N SER A 254 -5.85 20.00 1.47
CA SER A 254 -5.15 20.00 0.18
C SER A 254 -3.65 20.20 0.34
N HIS A 255 -3.24 21.18 1.15
CA HIS A 255 -1.82 21.40 1.45
C HIS A 255 -1.16 20.19 2.13
N ILE A 256 -1.82 19.60 3.13
CA ILE A 256 -1.32 18.40 3.81
C ILE A 256 -1.15 17.24 2.82
N ILE A 257 -2.13 17.00 1.95
CA ILE A 257 -2.10 15.92 0.97
C ILE A 257 -0.99 16.16 -0.07
N HIS A 258 -0.87 17.35 -0.65
CA HIS A 258 0.19 17.66 -1.61
C HIS A 258 1.59 17.43 -1.04
N VAL A 259 1.85 17.94 0.16
CA VAL A 259 3.16 17.76 0.82
C VAL A 259 3.40 16.29 1.14
N SER A 260 2.39 15.59 1.68
CA SER A 260 2.52 14.18 2.07
C SER A 260 2.74 13.26 0.87
N THR A 261 1.98 13.46 -0.21
CA THR A 261 2.13 12.69 -1.44
C THR A 261 3.50 12.95 -2.07
N LEU A 262 3.96 14.21 -2.13
CA LEU A 262 5.27 14.54 -2.70
C LEU A 262 6.42 13.87 -1.95
N ILE A 263 6.41 13.90 -0.61
CA ILE A 263 7.38 13.19 0.23
C ILE A 263 7.31 11.68 -0.02
N SER A 264 6.09 11.13 -0.05
CA SER A 264 5.87 9.69 -0.21
C SER A 264 6.31 9.18 -1.58
N VAL A 265 6.06 9.95 -2.65
CA VAL A 265 6.52 9.64 -4.02
C VAL A 265 8.03 9.64 -4.12
N PHE A 266 8.69 10.63 -3.53
CA PHE A 266 10.15 10.68 -3.53
C PHE A 266 10.76 9.44 -2.86
N ILE A 267 10.27 9.09 -1.67
CA ILE A 267 10.74 7.90 -0.94
C ILE A 267 10.41 6.61 -1.71
N SER A 268 9.20 6.53 -2.26
CA SER A 268 8.72 5.38 -3.04
C SER A 268 9.54 5.15 -4.31
N ILE A 269 9.84 6.19 -5.08
CA ILE A 269 10.68 6.11 -6.28
C ILE A 269 12.08 5.66 -5.92
N LEU A 270 12.67 6.25 -4.88
CA LEU A 270 14.01 5.87 -4.43
C LEU A 270 14.05 4.39 -4.03
N PHE A 271 13.10 3.94 -3.22
CA PHE A 271 13.01 2.56 -2.78
C PHE A 271 12.77 1.59 -3.95
N ALA A 272 11.78 1.88 -4.79
CA ALA A 272 11.41 1.06 -5.94
C ALA A 272 12.58 0.93 -6.93
N THR A 273 13.25 2.05 -7.21
CA THR A 273 14.40 2.09 -8.12
C THR A 273 15.58 1.33 -7.54
N CYS A 274 15.99 1.58 -6.29
CA CYS A 274 17.12 0.87 -5.70
C CYS A 274 16.87 -0.64 -5.57
N GLY A 275 15.66 -1.04 -5.16
CA GLY A 275 15.27 -2.45 -5.11
C GLY A 275 15.30 -3.10 -6.49
N TYR A 276 14.69 -2.45 -7.50
CA TYR A 276 14.66 -2.98 -8.86
C TYR A 276 16.05 -3.02 -9.51
N LEU A 277 16.86 -1.98 -9.37
CA LEU A 277 18.22 -1.93 -9.95
C LEU A 277 19.12 -3.03 -9.40
N THR A 278 18.89 -3.47 -8.16
CA THR A 278 19.65 -4.57 -7.55
C THR A 278 19.33 -5.90 -8.24
N PHE A 279 18.05 -6.22 -8.46
CA PHE A 279 17.61 -7.56 -8.85
C PHE A 279 17.02 -7.70 -10.27
N THR A 280 16.60 -6.61 -10.90
CA THR A 280 15.98 -6.57 -12.23
C THR A 280 14.81 -7.56 -12.36
N GLY A 281 14.79 -8.44 -13.36
CA GLY A 281 13.75 -9.45 -13.53
C GLY A 281 13.64 -10.48 -12.40
N TYR A 282 14.63 -10.58 -11.51
CA TYR A 282 14.57 -11.48 -10.35
C TYR A 282 13.74 -10.95 -9.18
N THR A 283 13.37 -9.66 -9.19
CA THR A 283 12.65 -9.01 -8.09
C THR A 283 11.38 -9.78 -7.70
N GLN A 284 11.24 -10.10 -6.41
CA GLN A 284 10.10 -10.81 -5.82
C GLN A 284 9.14 -9.83 -5.15
N GLY A 285 7.90 -10.27 -4.88
CA GLY A 285 6.88 -9.45 -4.21
C GLY A 285 7.29 -8.98 -2.81
N ASP A 286 8.05 -9.81 -2.09
CA ASP A 286 8.82 -9.39 -0.93
C ASP A 286 10.28 -9.18 -1.35
N LEU A 287 10.74 -7.92 -1.35
CA LEU A 287 12.11 -7.56 -1.71
C LEU A 287 13.14 -8.28 -0.81
N PHE A 288 12.81 -8.56 0.45
CA PHE A 288 13.74 -9.22 1.37
C PHE A 288 14.01 -10.69 1.04
N GLU A 289 13.16 -11.34 0.24
CA GLU A 289 13.41 -12.70 -0.27
C GLU A 289 14.51 -12.73 -1.33
N ASN A 290 14.78 -11.61 -2.01
CA ASN A 290 15.84 -11.55 -3.00
C ASN A 290 17.25 -11.53 -2.39
N TYR A 291 17.40 -11.10 -1.15
CA TYR A 291 18.72 -11.02 -0.51
C TYR A 291 19.13 -12.35 0.12
N CYS A 292 20.43 -12.62 0.15
CA CYS A 292 20.96 -13.86 0.73
C CYS A 292 20.76 -13.94 2.26
N ARG A 293 20.71 -15.15 2.82
CA ARG A 293 20.52 -15.33 4.28
C ARG A 293 21.76 -14.97 5.09
N ASN A 294 22.95 -15.11 4.49
CA ASN A 294 24.23 -14.80 5.11
C ASN A 294 24.56 -13.30 5.18
N ASP A 295 23.68 -12.44 4.69
CA ASP A 295 23.85 -11.00 4.68
C ASP A 295 23.41 -10.37 6.01
N ASP A 296 24.37 -10.00 6.86
CA ASP A 296 24.10 -9.46 8.20
C ASP A 296 23.38 -8.10 8.19
N LEU A 297 23.75 -7.22 7.25
CA LEU A 297 23.13 -5.90 7.11
C LEU A 297 21.65 -6.03 6.70
N VAL A 298 21.37 -6.90 5.73
CA VAL A 298 19.99 -7.19 5.31
C VAL A 298 19.25 -7.91 6.42
N THR A 299 19.89 -8.82 7.16
CA THR A 299 19.25 -9.50 8.29
C THR A 299 18.81 -8.50 9.36
N PHE A 300 19.62 -7.47 9.65
CA PHE A 300 19.18 -6.35 10.47
C PHE A 300 17.99 -5.60 9.84
N GLY A 301 18.01 -5.39 8.51
CA GLY A 301 16.88 -4.83 7.76
C GLY A 301 15.59 -5.66 7.88
N ARG A 302 15.68 -7.00 7.80
CA ARG A 302 14.56 -7.94 8.00
C ARG A 302 13.97 -7.80 9.39
N PHE A 303 14.83 -7.69 10.41
CA PHE A 303 14.39 -7.45 11.78
C PHE A 303 13.63 -6.12 11.91
N CYS A 304 14.22 -5.02 11.40
CA CYS A 304 13.57 -3.71 11.37
C CYS A 304 12.20 -3.78 10.67
N TYR A 305 12.13 -4.48 9.54
CA TYR A 305 10.91 -4.59 8.76
C TYR A 305 9.83 -5.43 9.46
N GLY A 306 10.21 -6.57 10.05
CA GLY A 306 9.30 -7.37 10.86
C GLY A 306 8.72 -6.57 12.04
N VAL A 307 9.55 -5.79 12.73
CA VAL A 307 9.07 -4.89 13.80
C VAL A 307 8.12 -3.82 13.26
N THR A 308 8.47 -3.13 12.16
CA THR A 308 7.60 -2.14 11.52
C THR A 308 6.22 -2.71 11.19
N VAL A 309 6.17 -3.92 10.64
CA VAL A 309 4.92 -4.58 10.23
C VAL A 309 4.08 -4.98 11.44
N ILE A 310 4.68 -5.56 12.48
CA ILE A 310 4.01 -5.86 13.76
C ILE A 310 3.40 -4.60 14.39
N LEU A 311 4.11 -3.47 14.30
CA LEU A 311 3.65 -2.19 14.85
C LEU A 311 2.55 -1.52 14.00
N THR A 312 2.47 -1.84 12.71
CA THR A 312 1.46 -1.29 11.78
C THR A 312 0.16 -2.10 11.80
N TYR A 313 0.25 -3.41 12.04
CA TYR A 313 -0.90 -4.32 12.09
C TYR A 313 -2.10 -3.84 12.94
N PRO A 314 -1.90 -3.32 14.18
CA PRO A 314 -3.02 -2.89 15.02
C PRO A 314 -3.87 -1.77 14.41
N ILE A 315 -3.29 -0.94 13.54
CA ILE A 315 -3.99 0.15 12.86
C ILE A 315 -4.99 -0.43 11.85
N GLU A 316 -4.55 -1.37 11.02
CA GLU A 316 -5.43 -2.05 10.06
C GLU A 316 -6.51 -2.88 10.77
N CYS A 317 -6.15 -3.54 11.87
CA CYS A 317 -7.12 -4.26 12.70
C CYS A 317 -8.16 -3.30 13.31
N PHE A 318 -7.74 -2.10 13.71
CA PHE A 318 -8.63 -1.06 14.24
C PHE A 318 -9.65 -0.65 13.17
N VAL A 319 -9.20 -0.31 11.97
CA VAL A 319 -10.07 0.10 10.85
C VAL A 319 -11.04 -1.03 10.49
N THR A 320 -10.55 -2.26 10.37
CA THR A 320 -11.37 -3.44 10.07
C THR A 320 -12.50 -3.64 11.09
N ARG A 321 -12.16 -3.49 12.38
CA ARG A 321 -13.12 -3.62 13.48
C ARG A 321 -14.11 -2.46 13.52
N GLU A 322 -13.68 -1.24 13.23
CA GLU A 322 -14.54 -0.06 13.16
C GLU A 322 -15.63 -0.23 12.09
N VAL A 323 -15.28 -0.76 10.93
CA VAL A 323 -16.26 -1.07 9.87
C VAL A 323 -17.30 -2.08 10.35
N ILE A 324 -16.88 -3.17 11.01
CA ILE A 324 -17.80 -4.15 11.59
C ILE A 324 -18.69 -3.50 12.66
N ALA A 325 -18.11 -2.67 13.52
CA ALA A 325 -18.85 -1.96 14.57
C ALA A 325 -19.93 -1.06 13.98
N ASN A 326 -19.62 -0.28 12.95
CA ASN A 326 -20.53 0.65 12.31
C ASN A 326 -21.68 -0.08 11.61
N VAL A 327 -21.38 -1.17 10.89
CA VAL A 327 -22.38 -1.91 10.10
C VAL A 327 -23.31 -2.76 10.99
N PHE A 328 -22.77 -3.46 11.99
CA PHE A 328 -23.53 -4.46 12.76
C PHE A 328 -23.94 -4.00 14.16
N PHE A 329 -23.23 -3.01 14.75
CA PHE A 329 -23.39 -2.62 16.15
C PHE A 329 -23.66 -1.12 16.37
N GLY A 330 -23.92 -0.36 15.30
CA GLY A 330 -24.16 1.08 15.39
C GLY A 330 -22.99 1.89 15.96
N GLY A 331 -21.76 1.39 15.81
CA GLY A 331 -20.51 2.05 16.17
C GLY A 331 -19.98 1.81 17.58
N ASN A 332 -20.84 1.42 18.54
CA ASN A 332 -20.42 1.22 19.94
C ASN A 332 -20.27 -0.26 20.31
N LEU A 333 -19.03 -0.71 20.51
CA LEU A 333 -18.72 -2.06 20.96
C LEU A 333 -18.56 -2.17 22.47
N SER A 334 -19.26 -3.13 23.10
CA SER A 334 -18.98 -3.53 24.48
C SER A 334 -17.54 -4.07 24.62
N SER A 335 -16.99 -4.07 25.84
CA SER A 335 -15.63 -4.60 26.10
C SER A 335 -15.46 -6.05 25.65
N VAL A 336 -16.48 -6.87 25.86
CA VAL A 336 -16.46 -8.28 25.46
C VAL A 336 -16.53 -8.40 23.94
N CYS A 337 -17.44 -7.66 23.28
CA CYS A 337 -17.59 -7.69 21.83
C CYS A 337 -16.32 -7.20 21.13
N HIS A 338 -15.68 -6.15 21.67
CA HIS A 338 -14.38 -5.65 21.19
C HIS A 338 -13.31 -6.73 21.18
N ILE A 339 -13.17 -7.49 22.28
CA ILE A 339 -12.17 -8.56 22.38
C ILE A 339 -12.51 -9.70 21.42
N ILE A 340 -13.77 -10.18 21.41
CA ILE A 340 -14.20 -11.29 20.56
C ILE A 340 -13.97 -10.97 19.08
N ILE A 341 -14.45 -9.81 18.61
CA ILE A 341 -14.29 -9.40 17.21
C ILE A 341 -12.81 -9.28 16.84
N THR A 342 -11.99 -8.68 17.70
CA THR A 342 -10.55 -8.55 17.46
C THR A 342 -9.88 -9.92 17.34
N VAL A 343 -10.17 -10.84 18.26
CA VAL A 343 -9.63 -12.21 18.23
C VAL A 343 -10.07 -12.94 16.97
N VAL A 344 -11.34 -12.83 16.57
CA VAL A 344 -11.86 -13.46 15.35
C VAL A 344 -11.18 -12.90 14.10
N ILE A 345 -11.10 -11.58 13.95
CA ILE A 345 -10.44 -10.93 12.80
C ILE A 345 -9.00 -11.43 12.68
N ILE A 346 -8.23 -11.39 13.78
CA ILE A 346 -6.82 -11.80 13.78
C ILE A 346 -6.69 -13.29 13.50
N THR A 347 -7.51 -14.12 14.12
CA THR A 347 -7.46 -15.58 13.91
C THR A 347 -7.71 -15.93 12.45
N VAL A 348 -8.74 -15.34 11.82
CA VAL A 348 -9.04 -15.61 10.40
C VAL A 348 -7.93 -15.08 9.50
N ALA A 349 -7.43 -13.86 9.73
CA ALA A 349 -6.31 -13.31 8.96
C ALA A 349 -5.04 -14.18 9.08
N THR A 350 -4.73 -14.67 10.28
CA THR A 350 -3.62 -15.59 10.51
C THR A 350 -3.82 -16.91 9.79
N LEU A 351 -5.00 -17.55 9.90
CA LEU A 351 -5.29 -18.79 9.20
C LEU A 351 -5.11 -18.65 7.68
N VAL A 352 -5.62 -17.57 7.08
CA VAL A 352 -5.45 -17.32 5.65
C VAL A 352 -3.97 -17.10 5.30
N SER A 353 -3.22 -16.35 6.12
CA SER A 353 -1.78 -16.12 5.88
C SER A 353 -0.92 -17.38 5.95
N LEU A 354 -1.38 -18.42 6.67
CA LEU A 354 -0.70 -19.71 6.75
C LEU A 354 -0.93 -20.58 5.49
N LEU A 355 -1.93 -20.24 4.67
CA LEU A 355 -2.29 -20.97 3.45
C LEU A 355 -1.69 -20.35 2.17
N ILE A 356 -1.12 -19.15 2.26
CA ILE A 356 -0.65 -18.38 1.11
C ILE A 356 0.83 -18.07 1.26
N ASP A 357 1.66 -18.60 0.36
CA ASP A 357 3.11 -18.39 0.42
C ASP A 357 3.57 -17.14 -0.34
N CYS A 358 2.91 -16.82 -1.45
CA CYS A 358 3.31 -15.74 -2.33
C CYS A 358 2.76 -14.37 -1.87
N LEU A 359 3.61 -13.45 -1.44
CA LEU A 359 3.18 -12.09 -1.10
C LEU A 359 2.66 -11.32 -2.33
N GLY A 360 3.32 -11.44 -3.49
CA GLY A 360 3.02 -10.64 -4.68
C GLY A 360 1.55 -10.70 -5.14
N ILE A 361 0.97 -11.90 -5.19
CA ILE A 361 -0.44 -12.09 -5.58
C ILE A 361 -1.41 -11.44 -4.58
N VAL A 362 -1.08 -11.45 -3.29
CA VAL A 362 -1.90 -10.81 -2.25
C VAL A 362 -1.89 -9.30 -2.43
N LEU A 363 -0.73 -8.71 -2.72
CA LEU A 363 -0.59 -7.27 -2.99
C LEU A 363 -1.36 -6.86 -4.26
N GLU A 364 -1.22 -7.65 -5.33
CA GLU A 364 -1.93 -7.41 -6.59
C GLU A 364 -3.45 -7.47 -6.42
N LEU A 365 -3.97 -8.55 -5.83
CA LEU A 365 -5.40 -8.74 -5.62
C LEU A 365 -5.99 -7.65 -4.72
N ASN A 366 -5.32 -7.31 -3.61
CA ASN A 366 -5.78 -6.23 -2.74
C ASN A 366 -5.79 -4.88 -3.48
N GLY A 367 -4.76 -4.64 -4.26
CA GLY A 367 -4.59 -3.46 -5.09
C GLY A 367 -5.72 -3.27 -6.11
N VAL A 368 -6.02 -4.29 -6.90
CA VAL A 368 -7.01 -4.20 -7.99
C VAL A 368 -8.45 -4.30 -7.49
N LEU A 369 -8.73 -5.11 -6.46
CA LEU A 369 -10.09 -5.34 -5.96
C LEU A 369 -10.53 -4.30 -4.93
N CYS A 370 -9.63 -3.83 -4.07
CA CYS A 370 -9.98 -2.96 -2.96
C CYS A 370 -9.43 -1.55 -3.12
N ALA A 371 -8.11 -1.42 -3.32
CA ALA A 371 -7.48 -0.11 -3.40
C ALA A 371 -7.93 0.69 -4.63
N ALA A 372 -7.99 0.05 -5.81
CA ALA A 372 -8.36 0.73 -7.04
C ALA A 372 -9.78 1.33 -6.99
N PRO A 373 -10.84 0.62 -6.55
CA PRO A 373 -12.15 1.25 -6.36
C PRO A 373 -12.14 2.41 -5.35
N LEU A 374 -11.39 2.29 -4.25
CA LEU A 374 -11.30 3.32 -3.21
C LEU A 374 -10.55 4.58 -3.67
N ILE A 375 -9.58 4.45 -4.59
CA ILE A 375 -8.77 5.54 -5.14
C ILE A 375 -9.46 6.17 -6.37
N PHE A 376 -9.79 5.36 -7.37
CA PHE A 376 -10.19 5.83 -8.70
C PHE A 376 -11.70 6.01 -8.86
N ILE A 377 -12.50 5.09 -8.31
CA ILE A 377 -13.92 4.98 -8.67
C ILE A 377 -14.79 5.78 -7.69
N ILE A 378 -14.72 5.47 -6.40
CA ILE A 378 -15.66 6.00 -5.41
C ILE A 378 -15.52 7.52 -5.23
N PRO A 379 -14.31 8.10 -5.06
CA PRO A 379 -14.16 9.54 -4.94
C PRO A 379 -14.71 10.29 -6.15
N SER A 380 -14.36 9.83 -7.36
CA SER A 380 -14.82 10.42 -8.62
C SER A 380 -16.32 10.31 -8.82
N ALA A 381 -16.90 9.14 -8.54
CA ALA A 381 -18.34 8.91 -8.65
C ALA A 381 -19.12 9.79 -7.66
N CYS A 382 -18.64 9.91 -6.42
CA CYS A 382 -19.24 10.78 -5.41
C CYS A 382 -19.23 12.24 -5.85
N TYR A 383 -18.08 12.75 -6.27
CA TYR A 383 -17.96 14.16 -6.66
C TYR A 383 -18.74 14.51 -7.92
N LEU A 384 -18.72 13.65 -8.95
CA LEU A 384 -19.51 13.86 -10.16
C LEU A 384 -21.02 13.97 -9.89
N LYS A 385 -21.51 13.25 -8.87
CA LYS A 385 -22.92 13.26 -8.50
C LYS A 385 -23.30 14.42 -7.57
N LEU A 386 -22.38 14.88 -6.72
CA LEU A 386 -22.64 15.96 -5.75
C LEU A 386 -22.34 17.36 -6.28
N SER A 387 -21.32 17.52 -7.13
CA SER A 387 -20.88 18.83 -7.59
C SER A 387 -21.87 19.42 -8.61
N GLU A 388 -22.26 20.68 -8.42
CA GLU A 388 -23.10 21.45 -9.36
C GLU A 388 -22.29 22.21 -10.43
N GLU A 389 -20.95 22.16 -10.35
CA GLU A 389 -20.04 22.86 -11.26
C GLU A 389 -20.27 22.50 -12.74
N PRO A 390 -19.93 23.38 -13.70
CA PRO A 390 -20.08 23.04 -15.12
C PRO A 390 -19.21 21.83 -15.49
N ARG A 391 -19.62 21.08 -16.52
CA ARG A 391 -18.85 19.91 -17.01
C ARG A 391 -17.42 20.23 -17.44
N THR A 392 -17.13 21.50 -17.72
CA THR A 392 -15.80 22.02 -18.09
C THR A 392 -14.89 22.26 -16.88
N HIS A 393 -15.40 22.19 -15.65
CA HIS A 393 -14.58 22.34 -14.45
C HIS A 393 -13.55 21.21 -14.36
N SER A 394 -12.30 21.57 -14.05
CA SER A 394 -11.15 20.64 -14.08
C SER A 394 -11.39 19.39 -13.22
N ASP A 395 -11.93 19.55 -12.00
CA ASP A 395 -12.21 18.43 -11.11
C ASP A 395 -13.23 17.43 -11.68
N LYS A 396 -14.23 17.92 -12.44
CA LYS A 396 -15.24 17.06 -13.10
C LYS A 396 -14.63 16.32 -14.29
N ILE A 397 -13.80 16.99 -15.09
CA ILE A 397 -13.10 16.36 -16.21
C ILE A 397 -12.21 15.24 -15.70
N MET A 398 -11.38 15.53 -14.68
CA MET A 398 -10.48 14.55 -14.09
C MET A 398 -11.25 13.35 -13.52
N SER A 399 -12.35 13.60 -12.79
CA SER A 399 -13.21 12.54 -12.27
C SER A 399 -13.84 11.68 -13.38
N CYS A 400 -14.23 12.30 -14.50
CA CYS A 400 -14.78 11.61 -15.67
C CYS A 400 -13.74 10.70 -16.35
N VAL A 401 -12.46 11.06 -16.30
CA VAL A 401 -11.34 10.26 -16.83
C VAL A 401 -10.91 9.16 -15.86
N MET A 402 -10.82 9.45 -14.56
CA MET A 402 -10.37 8.49 -13.55
C MET A 402 -11.33 7.31 -13.38
N LEU A 403 -12.64 7.56 -13.41
CA LEU A 403 -13.65 6.52 -13.19
C LEU A 403 -13.53 5.34 -14.18
N PRO A 404 -13.53 5.53 -15.51
CA PRO A 404 -13.36 4.44 -16.46
C PRO A 404 -11.98 3.78 -16.37
N ILE A 405 -10.91 4.54 -16.11
CA ILE A 405 -9.58 3.95 -15.92
C ILE A 405 -9.58 3.04 -14.69
N GLY A 406 -10.17 3.46 -13.57
CA GLY A 406 -10.32 2.65 -12.37
C GLY A 406 -11.08 1.36 -12.64
N ALA A 407 -12.17 1.43 -13.42
CA ALA A 407 -12.93 0.25 -13.82
C ALA A 407 -12.10 -0.72 -14.68
N VAL A 408 -11.29 -0.20 -15.61
CA VAL A 408 -10.37 -1.01 -16.43
C VAL A 408 -9.28 -1.66 -15.57
N VAL A 409 -8.64 -0.90 -14.67
CA VAL A 409 -7.61 -1.41 -13.74
C VAL A 409 -8.18 -2.52 -12.87
N MET A 410 -9.39 -2.32 -12.31
CA MET A 410 -10.05 -3.34 -11.49
C MET A 410 -10.38 -4.60 -12.32
N ALA A 411 -11.04 -4.45 -13.47
CA ALA A 411 -11.51 -5.60 -14.25
C ALA A 411 -10.35 -6.37 -14.90
N VAL A 412 -9.47 -5.68 -15.62
CA VAL A 412 -8.33 -6.30 -16.31
C VAL A 412 -7.32 -6.80 -15.30
N GLY A 413 -7.02 -6.01 -14.25
CA GLY A 413 -6.09 -6.41 -13.21
C GLY A 413 -6.54 -7.64 -12.44
N PHE A 414 -7.84 -7.75 -12.12
CA PHE A 414 -8.39 -8.96 -11.50
C PHE A 414 -8.28 -10.18 -12.41
N VAL A 415 -8.66 -10.06 -13.68
CA VAL A 415 -8.53 -11.16 -14.64
C VAL A 415 -7.08 -11.62 -14.74
N MET A 416 -6.13 -10.68 -14.90
CA MET A 416 -4.71 -11.01 -15.00
C MET A 416 -4.15 -11.67 -13.73
N ALA A 417 -4.52 -11.16 -12.55
CA ALA A 417 -4.09 -11.75 -11.28
C ALA A 417 -4.56 -13.20 -11.13
N VAL A 418 -5.74 -13.54 -11.66
CA VAL A 418 -6.30 -14.91 -11.59
C VAL A 418 -5.74 -15.81 -12.69
N THR A 419 -5.59 -15.32 -13.93
CA THR A 419 -5.19 -16.15 -15.08
C THR A 419 -3.68 -16.34 -15.20
N SER A 420 -2.90 -15.38 -14.72
CA SER A 420 -1.45 -15.35 -14.84
C SER A 420 -0.78 -15.15 -13.47
N PRO A 421 -1.02 -16.06 -12.51
CA PRO A 421 -0.41 -15.97 -11.19
C PRO A 421 1.11 -16.03 -11.34
N GLN A 422 1.80 -15.18 -10.60
CA GLN A 422 3.24 -14.99 -10.74
C GLN A 422 4.01 -16.03 -9.93
N ASP A 423 5.08 -16.57 -10.52
CA ASP A 423 5.95 -17.53 -9.85
C ASP A 423 6.59 -16.89 -8.62
N CYS A 424 6.35 -17.49 -7.45
CA CYS A 424 6.97 -17.08 -6.21
C CYS A 424 7.99 -18.13 -5.78
N SER A 425 9.21 -17.67 -5.50
CA SER A 425 10.28 -18.51 -4.96
C SER A 425 10.24 -18.40 -3.44
N HIS A 426 9.38 -19.18 -2.79
CA HIS A 426 9.29 -19.18 -1.33
C HIS A 426 10.33 -20.10 -0.69
N GLY A 427 11.04 -19.61 0.32
CA GLY A 427 11.92 -20.44 1.16
C GLY A 427 13.17 -20.97 0.46
N GLN A 428 13.36 -20.69 -0.83
CA GLN A 428 14.55 -21.04 -1.62
C GLN A 428 15.53 -19.87 -1.63
N GLU A 429 16.82 -20.14 -1.53
CA GLU A 429 17.82 -19.11 -1.76
C GLU A 429 17.96 -18.83 -3.26
N MET A 430 18.18 -17.57 -3.61
CA MET A 430 18.43 -17.15 -4.98
C MET A 430 19.76 -17.73 -5.48
N PHE A 431 19.83 -18.09 -6.76
CA PHE A 431 20.98 -18.79 -7.35
C PHE A 431 22.34 -18.06 -7.15
N TYR A 432 22.33 -16.73 -7.08
CA TYR A 432 23.51 -15.89 -6.87
C TYR A 432 23.99 -15.85 -5.40
N CYS A 433 23.27 -16.49 -4.47
CA CYS A 433 23.69 -16.63 -3.08
C CYS A 433 24.61 -17.82 -2.85
N SER A 434 24.64 -18.78 -3.77
CA SER A 434 25.52 -19.95 -3.72
C SER A 434 26.80 -19.71 -4.53
N PRO A 435 28.00 -19.80 -3.92
CA PRO A 435 29.27 -19.53 -4.60
C PRO A 435 29.56 -20.50 -5.76
N ASP A 436 29.04 -21.73 -5.72
CA ASP A 436 29.27 -22.75 -6.75
C ASP A 436 28.62 -22.42 -8.10
N ASN A 437 27.51 -21.68 -8.12
CA ASN A 437 26.78 -21.33 -9.36
C ASN A 437 27.43 -20.21 -10.17
N PHE A 438 28.28 -19.39 -9.55
CA PHE A 438 29.04 -18.35 -10.24
C PHE A 438 30.12 -18.94 -11.17
N SER A 439 30.66 -20.10 -10.81
CA SER A 439 31.65 -20.80 -11.62
C SER A 439 31.02 -21.34 -12.91
N LEU A 440 29.80 -21.89 -12.85
CA LEU A 440 29.06 -22.42 -14.00
C LEU A 440 28.62 -21.33 -14.98
N THR A 441 28.17 -20.17 -14.50
CA THR A 441 27.80 -19.04 -15.40
C THR A 441 29.03 -18.41 -16.06
N ASN A 442 30.15 -18.28 -15.35
CA ASN A 442 31.41 -17.83 -15.95
C ASN A 442 31.96 -18.84 -16.97
N ILE A 443 31.77 -20.15 -16.76
CA ILE A 443 32.13 -21.18 -17.75
C ILE A 443 31.22 -21.10 -18.99
N SER A 444 29.92 -20.86 -18.83
CA SER A 444 29.03 -20.71 -19.99
C SER A 444 29.25 -19.42 -20.78
N ILE A 445 29.57 -18.31 -20.11
CA ILE A 445 29.86 -17.02 -20.77
C ILE A 445 31.23 -17.06 -21.45
N SER A 446 32.24 -17.68 -20.83
CA SER A 446 33.55 -17.89 -21.45
C SER A 446 33.49 -18.87 -22.62
N HIS A 447 32.70 -19.95 -22.55
CA HIS A 447 32.45 -20.81 -23.71
C HIS A 447 31.73 -20.05 -24.83
N PHE A 448 30.71 -19.24 -24.52
CA PHE A 448 29.99 -18.45 -25.51
C PHE A 448 30.90 -17.44 -26.21
N GLN A 449 31.76 -16.72 -25.46
CA GLN A 449 32.77 -15.80 -26.00
C GLN A 449 33.87 -16.52 -26.82
N LEU A 450 34.26 -17.74 -26.43
CA LEU A 450 35.23 -18.53 -27.19
C LEU A 450 34.63 -19.01 -28.53
N THR A 451 33.36 -19.43 -28.56
CA THR A 451 32.66 -19.78 -29.81
C THR A 451 32.41 -18.58 -30.71
N THR A 452 32.16 -17.38 -30.17
CA THR A 452 32.03 -16.17 -31.01
C THR A 452 33.38 -15.72 -31.57
N GLN A 453 34.48 -15.83 -30.82
CA GLN A 453 35.82 -15.54 -31.34
C GLN A 453 36.29 -16.54 -32.41
N LEU A 454 36.04 -17.85 -32.24
CA LEU A 454 36.34 -18.85 -33.27
C LEU A 454 35.45 -18.70 -34.53
N SER A 455 34.20 -18.26 -34.37
CA SER A 455 33.32 -17.94 -35.50
C SER A 455 33.79 -16.73 -36.30
N ILE A 456 34.42 -15.74 -35.66
CA ILE A 456 34.91 -14.52 -36.32
C ILE A 456 36.27 -14.77 -37.00
N LEU A 457 37.11 -15.67 -36.46
CA LEU A 457 38.36 -16.08 -37.09
C LEU A 457 38.16 -16.98 -38.33
N ASN A 458 37.10 -17.79 -38.38
CA ASN A 458 36.82 -18.65 -39.54
C ASN A 458 36.22 -17.91 -40.74
N VAL A 459 35.64 -16.72 -40.53
CA VAL A 459 35.07 -15.89 -41.61
C VAL A 459 36.12 -14.98 -42.26
N SER A 460 37.28 -14.77 -41.61
CA SER A 460 38.37 -13.93 -42.11
C SER A 460 39.45 -14.70 -42.91
N ILE A 461 39.26 -16.01 -43.14
CA ILE A 461 40.12 -16.85 -44.01
C ILE A 461 39.42 -17.16 -45.36
N PHE A 462 38.14 -16.81 -45.51
CA PHE A 462 37.38 -16.94 -46.76
C PHE A 462 36.69 -15.61 -47.13
N GLN A 463 37.49 -14.57 -47.31
CA GLN A 463 37.27 -13.40 -48.16
C GLN A 463 38.64 -12.88 -48.60
#